data_AF-A0A7V6PYJ9-F1
#
_entry.id   AF-A0A7V6PYJ9-F1
#
_cell.length_a   1.000
_cell.length_b   1.000
_cell.length_c   1.000
_cell.angle_alpha   90.00
_cell.angle_beta   90.00
_cell.angle_gamma   90.00
#
_symmetry.space_group_name_H-M   'P 1'
#
loop_
_entity.id
_entity.type
_entity.pdbx_description
1 polymer ?
#
loop_
_entity_poly.entity_id
_entity_poly.type
_entity_poly.pdbx_seq_one_letter_code
_entity_poly.pdbx_strand_id
1 'polypeptide(L)'
;MKIIDGKTYDVVVCGCGSAGFCAAVQAARAGMKTAVIEKYGMPGGIMTVMGNNDVAQFYAHKKQVISGIGWEFILRLAEQGFADIPDMTVDAPHWKYGVHVNIVAAAHLIDNMLTEAGVDIYYNQPAVEVEVNNSAKENLKVVDSVIISTKSGLKRITGKMFIDCTGDGDICAWAGADYECGDEITGALQPGTIRYYFDIGFQNNCDTKSYKYITEKLKEAYNNGTLLYPDTMNRDFETLINANGNNVNHISGYNGADSDSKTICDIEGRASVYRLMKSIHNITKHPGIVSIAPEVGMRETRRIICDTYITVDEYISAYEYPDSICNSFYPIDLHRDGMEKIYQIFLEEG
;
A
#
# COMPACT_ATOMS: atom_id res chain seq x y z
N MET A 1 20.75 -2.39 27.33
CA MET A 1 19.32 -2.75 27.23
C MET A 1 19.20 -4.27 27.19
N LYS A 2 18.22 -4.89 27.85
CA LYS A 2 18.06 -6.36 27.80
C LYS A 2 17.29 -6.74 26.53
N ILE A 3 17.91 -7.51 25.64
CA ILE A 3 17.27 -8.08 24.46
C ILE A 3 17.00 -9.56 24.76
N ILE A 4 15.76 -10.01 24.54
CA ILE A 4 15.33 -11.39 24.75
C ILE A 4 15.65 -12.20 23.48
N ASP A 5 16.32 -13.34 23.62
CA ASP A 5 16.54 -14.22 22.47
C ASP A 5 15.24 -14.91 22.05
N GLY A 6 14.89 -14.78 20.78
CA GLY A 6 13.73 -15.41 20.15
C GLY A 6 14.09 -16.68 19.39
N LYS A 7 13.21 -17.05 18.44
CA LYS A 7 13.39 -18.22 17.59
C LYS A 7 14.32 -17.90 16.41
N THR A 8 14.96 -18.95 15.88
CA THR A 8 15.71 -18.93 14.61
C THR A 8 14.86 -19.48 13.48
N TYR A 9 14.97 -18.85 12.31
CA TYR A 9 14.25 -19.17 11.08
C TYR A 9 15.20 -19.34 9.89
N ASP A 10 14.72 -20.02 8.84
CA ASP A 10 15.39 -20.03 7.56
C ASP A 10 15.12 -18.73 6.82
N VAL A 11 13.85 -18.27 6.81
CA VAL A 11 13.43 -17.01 6.18
C VAL A 11 12.65 -16.17 7.19
N VAL A 12 13.03 -14.89 7.31
CA VAL A 12 12.31 -13.88 8.08
C VAL A 12 11.81 -12.82 7.11
N VAL A 13 10.50 -12.66 7.02
CA VAL A 13 9.87 -11.61 6.21
C VAL A 13 9.47 -10.45 7.10
N CYS A 14 9.93 -9.24 6.78
CA CYS A 14 9.62 -8.03 7.55
C CYS A 14 8.58 -7.22 6.81
N GLY A 15 7.36 -7.16 7.34
CA GLY A 15 6.15 -6.62 6.72
C GLY A 15 5.24 -7.72 6.21
N CYS A 16 3.94 -7.63 6.51
CA CYS A 16 2.89 -8.55 6.09
C CYS A 16 1.88 -7.85 5.15
N GLY A 17 2.35 -6.90 4.35
CA GLY A 17 1.61 -6.33 3.22
C GLY A 17 1.48 -7.34 2.06
N SER A 18 1.00 -6.86 0.90
CA SER A 18 0.78 -7.71 -0.28
C SER A 18 2.01 -8.53 -0.69
N ALA A 19 3.18 -7.90 -0.74
CA ALA A 19 4.45 -8.58 -1.05
C ALA A 19 4.86 -9.56 0.06
N GLY A 20 4.78 -9.11 1.32
CA GLY A 20 5.26 -9.88 2.47
C GLY A 20 4.48 -11.15 2.74
N PHE A 21 3.14 -11.10 2.66
CA PHE A 21 2.35 -12.32 2.84
C PHE A 21 2.62 -13.33 1.72
N CYS A 22 2.74 -12.87 0.47
CA CYS A 22 3.05 -13.74 -0.67
C CYS A 22 4.42 -14.40 -0.49
N ALA A 23 5.44 -13.63 -0.11
CA ALA A 23 6.79 -14.13 0.14
C ALA A 23 6.82 -15.16 1.29
N ALA A 24 6.12 -14.89 2.39
CA ALA A 24 6.07 -15.78 3.54
C ALA A 24 5.39 -17.12 3.21
N VAL A 25 4.23 -17.07 2.53
CA VAL A 25 3.53 -18.29 2.08
C VAL A 25 4.40 -19.08 1.09
N GLN A 26 5.06 -18.41 0.15
CA GLN A 26 5.94 -19.07 -0.83
C GLN A 26 7.12 -19.77 -0.14
N ALA A 27 7.82 -19.08 0.75
CA ALA A 27 8.97 -19.63 1.48
C ALA A 27 8.57 -20.85 2.33
N ALA A 28 7.45 -20.75 3.06
CA ALA A 28 6.97 -21.84 3.89
C ALA A 28 6.52 -23.06 3.06
N ARG A 29 5.81 -22.85 1.94
CA ARG A 29 5.45 -23.93 1.00
C ARG A 29 6.66 -24.57 0.32
N ALA A 30 7.77 -23.84 0.20
CA ALA A 30 9.06 -24.38 -0.24
C ALA A 30 9.80 -25.18 0.86
N GLY A 31 9.19 -25.37 2.04
CA GLY A 31 9.73 -26.15 3.14
C GLY A 31 10.62 -25.38 4.11
N MET A 32 10.71 -24.05 3.97
CA MET A 32 11.53 -23.22 4.85
C MET A 32 10.80 -22.90 6.15
N LYS A 33 11.50 -22.96 7.29
CA LYS A 33 10.95 -22.47 8.56
C LYS A 33 10.87 -20.95 8.50
N THR A 34 9.65 -20.43 8.42
CA THR A 34 9.41 -19.03 8.03
C THR A 34 8.70 -18.25 9.15
N ALA A 35 9.10 -16.99 9.32
CA ALA A 35 8.38 -16.02 10.14
C ALA A 35 7.99 -14.79 9.33
N VAL A 36 6.87 -14.16 9.71
CA VAL A 36 6.50 -12.82 9.24
C VAL A 36 6.34 -11.86 10.42
N ILE A 37 6.96 -10.69 10.31
CA ILE A 37 7.01 -9.64 11.34
C ILE A 37 6.22 -8.44 10.85
N GLU A 38 5.24 -7.96 11.61
CA GLU A 38 4.33 -6.91 11.16
C GLU A 38 4.07 -5.89 12.27
N LYS A 39 4.13 -4.61 11.90
CA LYS A 39 3.91 -3.47 12.80
C LYS A 39 2.43 -3.33 13.17
N TYR A 40 1.53 -3.67 12.26
CA TYR A 40 0.08 -3.62 12.49
C TYR A 40 -0.45 -4.87 13.20
N GLY A 41 -1.69 -4.77 13.67
CA GLY A 41 -2.41 -5.87 14.32
C GLY A 41 -3.08 -6.85 13.38
N MET A 42 -2.94 -6.68 12.06
CA MET A 42 -3.55 -7.53 11.03
C MET A 42 -2.71 -7.49 9.73
N PRO A 43 -2.83 -8.49 8.85
CA PRO A 43 -2.06 -8.56 7.62
C PRO A 43 -2.72 -7.75 6.49
N GLY A 44 -2.00 -7.56 5.38
CA GLY A 44 -2.46 -6.95 4.13
C GLY A 44 -1.94 -5.52 3.90
N GLY A 45 -1.37 -4.86 4.92
CA GLY A 45 -0.73 -3.55 4.79
C GLY A 45 -1.67 -2.51 4.18
N ILE A 46 -1.27 -1.86 3.08
CA ILE A 46 -2.07 -0.85 2.36
C ILE A 46 -3.48 -1.37 2.02
N MET A 47 -3.60 -2.64 1.63
CA MET A 47 -4.85 -3.23 1.16
C MET A 47 -5.93 -3.26 2.23
N THR A 48 -5.55 -3.60 3.47
CA THR A 48 -6.48 -3.86 4.58
C THR A 48 -6.42 -2.76 5.63
N VAL A 49 -5.22 -2.39 6.09
CA VAL A 49 -5.00 -1.43 7.17
C VAL A 49 -5.28 -0.01 6.70
N MET A 50 -4.74 0.36 5.54
CA MET A 50 -4.97 1.69 4.96
C MET A 50 -6.20 1.73 4.06
N GLY A 51 -6.79 0.57 3.75
CA GLY A 51 -8.09 0.46 3.09
C GLY A 51 -8.09 0.75 1.59
N ASN A 52 -6.93 0.65 0.91
CA ASN A 52 -6.90 0.64 -0.55
C ASN A 52 -7.10 -0.80 -1.06
N ASN A 53 -8.35 -1.23 -1.09
CA ASN A 53 -8.75 -2.60 -1.36
C ASN A 53 -8.97 -2.92 -2.85
N ASP A 54 -8.36 -2.14 -3.73
CA ASP A 54 -8.29 -2.42 -5.16
C ASP A 54 -6.95 -3.09 -5.47
N VAL A 55 -6.97 -4.42 -5.59
CA VAL A 55 -5.80 -5.17 -6.03
C VAL A 55 -5.65 -4.92 -7.53
N ALA A 56 -4.44 -4.54 -7.95
CA ALA A 56 -4.14 -4.16 -9.33
C ALA A 56 -4.39 -5.30 -10.35
N GLN A 57 -3.97 -5.07 -11.59
CA GLN A 57 -4.33 -5.90 -12.73
C GLN A 57 -3.53 -7.20 -12.76
N PHE A 58 -4.19 -8.29 -13.11
CA PHE A 58 -3.53 -9.58 -13.37
C PHE A 58 -3.37 -9.87 -14.88
N TYR A 59 -3.96 -9.04 -15.72
CA TYR A 59 -4.06 -9.21 -17.16
C TYR A 59 -3.49 -7.98 -17.86
N ALA A 60 -2.65 -8.21 -18.87
CA ALA A 60 -2.20 -7.21 -19.83
C ALA A 60 -2.82 -7.55 -21.19
N HIS A 61 -3.49 -6.58 -21.84
CA HIS A 61 -4.11 -6.75 -23.16
C HIS A 61 -4.90 -8.07 -23.31
N LYS A 62 -5.83 -8.34 -22.38
CA LYS A 62 -6.71 -9.54 -22.35
C LYS A 62 -5.99 -10.87 -22.08
N LYS A 63 -4.67 -10.86 -21.90
CA LYS A 63 -3.86 -12.03 -21.53
C LYS A 63 -3.50 -11.99 -20.05
N GLN A 64 -3.73 -13.09 -19.33
CA GLN A 64 -3.25 -13.19 -17.96
C GLN A 64 -1.72 -13.25 -17.95
N VAL A 65 -1.08 -12.32 -17.26
CA VAL A 65 0.39 -12.24 -17.13
C VAL A 65 0.85 -12.41 -15.70
N ILE A 66 0.00 -12.14 -14.71
CA ILE A 66 0.31 -12.35 -13.27
C ILE A 66 -0.53 -13.51 -12.73
N SER A 67 0.11 -14.40 -11.97
CA SER A 67 -0.50 -15.56 -11.31
C SER A 67 0.12 -15.79 -9.92
N GLY A 68 0.18 -17.04 -9.46
CA GLY A 68 0.79 -17.43 -8.20
C GLY A 68 -0.07 -17.11 -6.98
N ILE A 69 0.57 -16.88 -5.83
CA ILE A 69 -0.11 -16.73 -4.54
C ILE A 69 -1.09 -15.55 -4.53
N GLY A 70 -0.74 -14.43 -5.17
CA GLY A 70 -1.64 -13.28 -5.31
C GLY A 70 -2.93 -13.62 -6.07
N TRP A 71 -2.83 -14.41 -7.14
CA TRP A 71 -4.01 -14.84 -7.91
C TRP A 71 -4.80 -15.94 -7.20
N GLU A 72 -4.12 -16.89 -6.53
CA GLU A 72 -4.76 -17.88 -5.65
C GLU A 72 -5.60 -17.18 -4.57
N PHE A 73 -5.04 -16.15 -3.93
CA PHE A 73 -5.73 -15.33 -2.93
C PHE A 73 -7.01 -14.70 -3.50
N ILE A 74 -6.94 -14.09 -4.69
CA ILE A 74 -8.10 -13.50 -5.36
C ILE A 74 -9.17 -14.56 -5.68
N LEU A 75 -8.78 -15.70 -6.25
CA LEU A 75 -9.72 -16.77 -6.57
C LEU A 75 -10.41 -17.33 -5.33
N ARG A 76 -9.67 -17.54 -4.24
CA ARG A 76 -10.22 -18.01 -2.96
C ARG A 76 -11.18 -17.00 -2.33
N LEU A 77 -10.94 -15.69 -2.47
CA LEU A 77 -11.90 -14.67 -2.04
C LEU A 77 -13.15 -14.64 -2.92
N ALA A 78 -12.97 -14.73 -4.24
CA ALA A 78 -14.07 -14.71 -5.19
C ALA A 78 -15.00 -15.92 -4.99
N GLU A 79 -14.45 -17.11 -4.73
CA GLU A 79 -15.20 -18.31 -4.38
C GLU A 79 -16.06 -18.13 -3.11
N GLN A 80 -15.60 -17.31 -2.17
CA GLN A 80 -16.34 -16.95 -0.96
C GLN A 80 -17.30 -15.77 -1.15
N GLY A 81 -17.35 -15.17 -2.34
CA GLY A 81 -18.18 -14.00 -2.65
C GLY A 81 -17.63 -12.67 -2.13
N PHE A 82 -16.32 -12.58 -1.88
CA PHE A 82 -15.67 -11.41 -1.28
C PHE A 82 -14.63 -10.73 -2.19
N ALA A 83 -14.55 -11.14 -3.46
CA ALA A 83 -13.81 -10.42 -4.49
C ALA A 83 -14.58 -10.40 -5.80
N ASP A 84 -14.69 -9.22 -6.40
CA ASP A 84 -15.32 -9.02 -7.70
C ASP A 84 -14.25 -8.99 -8.79
N ILE A 85 -14.09 -10.10 -9.50
CA ILE A 85 -13.15 -10.19 -10.63
C ILE A 85 -13.84 -9.60 -11.86
N PRO A 86 -13.39 -8.45 -12.40
CA PRO A 86 -14.02 -7.85 -13.56
C PRO A 86 -13.76 -8.69 -14.83
N ASP A 87 -14.61 -8.51 -15.83
CA ASP A 87 -14.40 -9.12 -17.15
C ASP A 87 -13.19 -8.46 -17.83
N MET A 88 -12.06 -9.15 -17.83
CA MET A 88 -10.80 -8.68 -18.41
C MET A 88 -10.74 -8.82 -19.94
N THR A 89 -11.83 -9.30 -20.57
CA THR A 89 -11.91 -9.48 -22.03
C THR A 89 -12.52 -8.30 -22.77
N VAL A 90 -13.19 -7.39 -22.03
CA VAL A 90 -13.79 -6.18 -22.59
C VAL A 90 -12.85 -4.99 -22.49
N ASP A 91 -12.92 -4.07 -23.46
CA ASP A 91 -12.11 -2.85 -23.44
C ASP A 91 -12.68 -1.85 -22.43
N ALA A 92 -11.86 -1.45 -21.48
CA ALA A 92 -12.20 -0.56 -20.39
C ALA A 92 -10.97 0.25 -19.94
N PRO A 93 -11.17 1.43 -19.31
CA PRO A 93 -10.08 2.14 -18.65
C PRO A 93 -9.34 1.25 -17.65
N HIS A 94 -8.01 1.36 -17.58
CA HIS A 94 -7.16 0.46 -16.80
C HIS A 94 -7.64 0.25 -15.34
N TRP A 95 -8.08 1.32 -14.66
CA TRP A 95 -8.56 1.25 -13.28
C TRP A 95 -9.80 0.36 -13.08
N LYS A 96 -10.55 0.03 -14.14
CA LYS A 96 -11.68 -0.93 -14.09
C LYS A 96 -11.27 -2.39 -14.08
N TYR A 97 -10.00 -2.69 -14.36
CA TYR A 97 -9.43 -4.03 -14.31
C TYR A 97 -8.79 -4.35 -12.94
N GLY A 98 -8.92 -3.46 -11.96
CA GLY A 98 -8.58 -3.80 -10.58
C GLY A 98 -9.62 -4.76 -9.99
N VAL A 99 -9.17 -5.68 -9.14
CA VAL A 99 -10.04 -6.57 -8.38
C VAL A 99 -10.35 -5.93 -7.03
N HIS A 100 -11.61 -5.59 -6.80
CA HIS A 100 -12.05 -5.07 -5.52
C HIS A 100 -12.24 -6.22 -4.53
N VAL A 101 -11.62 -6.11 -3.35
CA VAL A 101 -11.72 -7.14 -2.30
C VAL A 101 -12.40 -6.61 -1.05
N ASN A 102 -13.20 -7.43 -0.37
CA ASN A 102 -13.68 -7.07 0.95
C ASN A 102 -12.52 -7.11 1.97
N ILE A 103 -12.25 -5.99 2.64
CA ILE A 103 -11.11 -5.83 3.56
C ILE A 103 -11.10 -6.86 4.69
N VAL A 104 -12.27 -7.15 5.28
CA VAL A 104 -12.37 -8.08 6.42
C VAL A 104 -12.10 -9.50 5.97
N ALA A 105 -12.71 -9.92 4.86
CA ALA A 105 -12.47 -11.24 4.28
C ALA A 105 -11.02 -11.40 3.79
N ALA A 106 -10.45 -10.35 3.19
CA ALA A 106 -9.06 -10.31 2.75
C ALA A 106 -8.09 -10.54 3.92
N ALA A 107 -8.23 -9.79 5.02
CA ALA A 107 -7.39 -9.96 6.20
C ALA A 107 -7.51 -11.38 6.78
N HIS A 108 -8.75 -11.89 6.92
CA HIS A 108 -8.99 -13.25 7.41
C HIS A 108 -8.38 -14.33 6.51
N LEU A 109 -8.52 -14.18 5.19
CA LEU A 109 -7.96 -15.15 4.26
C LEU A 109 -6.43 -15.14 4.27
N ILE A 110 -5.79 -13.98 4.42
CA ILE A 110 -4.33 -13.93 4.54
C ILE A 110 -3.88 -14.64 5.83
N ASP A 111 -4.56 -14.42 6.97
CA ASP A 111 -4.29 -15.17 8.21
C ASP A 111 -4.38 -16.68 7.99
N ASN A 112 -5.43 -17.14 7.29
CA ASN A 112 -5.62 -18.55 6.98
C ASN A 112 -4.48 -19.07 6.09
N MET A 113 -4.13 -18.37 5.00
CA MET A 113 -3.07 -18.79 4.08
C MET A 113 -1.70 -18.89 4.77
N LEU A 114 -1.37 -17.93 5.65
CA LEU A 114 -0.14 -17.95 6.43
C LEU A 114 -0.13 -19.13 7.43
N THR A 115 -1.26 -19.34 8.12
CA THR A 115 -1.40 -20.42 9.12
C THR A 115 -1.38 -21.80 8.47
N GLU A 116 -2.09 -21.97 7.35
CA GLU A 116 -2.10 -23.19 6.52
C GLU A 116 -0.69 -23.55 6.04
N ALA A 117 0.12 -22.54 5.70
CA ALA A 117 1.50 -22.72 5.27
C ALA A 117 2.48 -22.98 6.44
N GLY A 118 2.05 -22.81 7.70
CA GLY A 118 2.88 -23.02 8.88
C GLY A 118 3.84 -21.87 9.19
N VAL A 119 3.50 -20.64 8.79
CA VAL A 119 4.29 -19.43 9.10
C VAL A 119 4.10 -19.04 10.57
N ASP A 120 5.20 -18.73 11.26
CA ASP A 120 5.12 -18.09 12.58
C ASP A 120 4.83 -16.57 12.41
N ILE A 121 3.70 -16.11 12.95
CA ILE A 121 3.18 -14.75 12.73
C ILE A 121 3.45 -13.84 13.94
N TYR A 122 4.00 -12.64 13.71
CA TYR A 122 4.31 -11.64 14.72
C TYR A 122 3.62 -10.30 14.44
N TYR A 123 2.33 -10.20 14.76
CA TYR A 123 1.58 -8.93 14.70
C TYR A 123 1.87 -8.00 15.88
N ASN A 124 1.67 -6.70 15.68
CA ASN A 124 1.96 -5.60 16.62
C ASN A 124 3.39 -5.66 17.16
N GLN A 125 4.33 -6.12 16.34
CA GLN A 125 5.71 -6.37 16.75
C GLN A 125 6.67 -5.81 15.70
N PRO A 126 6.74 -4.47 15.54
CA PRO A 126 7.59 -3.86 14.52
C PRO A 126 9.04 -4.23 14.72
N ALA A 127 9.77 -4.44 13.62
CA ALA A 127 11.23 -4.41 13.63
C ALA A 127 11.69 -2.98 13.98
N VAL A 128 12.76 -2.87 14.75
CA VAL A 128 13.30 -1.59 15.24
C VAL A 128 14.81 -1.47 15.09
N GLU A 129 15.50 -2.56 14.73
CA GLU A 129 16.94 -2.60 14.51
C GLU A 129 17.31 -3.87 13.73
N VAL A 130 18.44 -3.83 13.02
CA VAL A 130 19.07 -5.02 12.42
C VAL A 130 20.45 -5.26 13.02
N GLU A 131 20.82 -6.52 13.19
CA GLU A 131 22.20 -6.89 13.53
C GLU A 131 22.88 -7.40 12.27
N VAL A 132 23.97 -6.73 11.89
CA VAL A 132 24.74 -7.01 10.67
C VAL A 132 26.14 -7.46 11.03
N ASN A 133 26.58 -8.56 10.41
CA ASN A 133 27.96 -8.99 10.43
C ASN A 133 28.64 -8.76 9.08
N ASN A 134 29.96 -8.58 9.13
CA ASN A 134 30.78 -8.58 7.92
C ASN A 134 31.08 -10.03 7.51
N SER A 135 30.73 -10.40 6.28
CA SER A 135 31.13 -11.68 5.70
C SER A 135 32.65 -11.70 5.50
N ALA A 136 33.30 -12.74 6.00
CA ALA A 136 34.74 -12.93 5.89
C ALA A 136 35.24 -13.14 4.45
N LYS A 137 34.34 -13.39 3.48
CA LYS A 137 34.72 -13.77 2.13
C LYS A 137 34.64 -12.66 1.09
N GLU A 138 33.81 -11.62 1.24
CA GLU A 138 33.46 -10.77 0.09
C GLU A 138 33.15 -9.29 0.41
N ASN A 139 33.54 -8.73 1.56
CA ASN A 139 33.09 -7.39 2.01
C ASN A 139 31.54 -7.23 2.01
N LEU A 140 30.80 -8.34 1.94
CA LEU A 140 29.34 -8.35 1.97
C LEU A 140 28.87 -8.20 3.41
N LYS A 141 27.88 -7.34 3.62
CA LYS A 141 27.13 -7.26 4.87
C LYS A 141 26.06 -8.35 4.88
N VAL A 142 25.98 -9.08 5.98
CA VAL A 142 24.97 -10.12 6.18
C VAL A 142 24.11 -9.70 7.36
N VAL A 143 22.80 -9.65 7.16
CA VAL A 143 21.85 -9.49 8.26
C VAL A 143 21.74 -10.83 8.96
N ASP A 144 22.05 -10.89 10.25
CA ASP A 144 21.93 -12.11 11.06
C ASP A 144 20.64 -12.15 11.85
N SER A 145 20.15 -10.98 12.25
CA SER A 145 18.98 -10.86 13.09
C SER A 145 18.26 -9.53 12.91
N VAL A 146 16.98 -9.52 13.25
CA VAL A 146 16.21 -8.30 13.49
C VAL A 146 15.79 -8.23 14.94
N ILE A 147 15.80 -7.04 15.51
CA ILE A 147 15.23 -6.77 16.83
C ILE A 147 13.81 -6.26 16.64
N ILE A 148 12.85 -6.89 17.30
CA ILE A 148 11.45 -6.49 17.29
C ILE A 148 11.03 -5.93 18.64
N SER A 149 10.16 -4.92 18.60
CA SER A 149 9.50 -4.41 19.80
C SER A 149 8.31 -5.29 20.15
N THR A 150 8.25 -5.82 21.37
CA THR A 150 7.14 -6.68 21.82
C THR A 150 6.60 -6.17 23.16
N LYS A 151 5.40 -6.63 23.55
CA LYS A 151 4.84 -6.33 24.88
C LYS A 151 5.71 -6.83 26.05
N SER A 152 6.61 -7.79 25.79
CA SER A 152 7.54 -8.34 26.78
C SER A 152 8.91 -7.65 26.76
N GLY A 153 9.08 -6.60 25.97
CA GLY A 153 10.36 -5.93 25.71
C GLY A 153 10.94 -6.28 24.33
N LEU A 154 12.17 -5.87 24.10
CA LEU A 154 12.86 -6.14 22.83
C LEU A 154 13.19 -7.62 22.69
N LYS A 155 12.96 -8.17 21.51
CA LYS A 155 13.24 -9.57 21.19
C LYS A 155 14.04 -9.68 19.89
N ARG A 156 15.05 -10.53 19.90
CA ARG A 156 15.88 -10.85 18.72
C ARG A 156 15.28 -12.02 17.95
N ILE A 157 15.13 -11.86 16.64
CA ILE A 157 14.74 -12.93 15.73
C ILE A 157 15.89 -13.17 14.76
N THR A 158 16.46 -14.37 14.77
CA THR A 158 17.59 -14.75 13.92
C THR A 158 17.08 -15.44 12.66
N GLY A 159 17.71 -15.15 11.52
CA GLY A 159 17.34 -15.68 10.21
C GLY A 159 18.56 -16.04 9.38
N LYS A 160 18.39 -16.92 8.39
CA LYS A 160 19.42 -17.14 7.35
C LYS A 160 19.22 -16.23 6.14
N MET A 161 17.98 -15.81 5.91
CA MET A 161 17.57 -14.89 4.85
C MET A 161 16.51 -13.94 5.38
N PHE A 162 16.58 -12.70 4.95
CA PHE A 162 15.64 -11.64 5.29
C PHE A 162 15.04 -11.08 4.02
N ILE A 163 13.71 -10.94 3.99
CA ILE A 163 12.99 -10.32 2.88
C ILE A 163 12.34 -9.05 3.42
N ASP A 164 12.81 -7.90 2.94
CA ASP A 164 12.26 -6.60 3.31
C ASP A 164 10.97 -6.34 2.52
N CYS A 165 9.85 -6.37 3.23
CA CYS A 165 8.52 -6.06 2.74
C CYS A 165 7.85 -4.98 3.61
N THR A 166 8.66 -4.13 4.25
CA THR A 166 8.20 -3.10 5.21
C THR A 166 7.38 -2.00 4.53
N GLY A 167 7.51 -1.88 3.21
CA GLY A 167 6.98 -0.79 2.41
C GLY A 167 7.98 0.37 2.26
N ASP A 168 8.92 0.50 3.19
CA ASP A 168 9.85 1.63 3.29
C ASP A 168 11.33 1.27 3.12
N GLY A 169 11.61 -0.02 2.86
CA GLY A 169 12.98 -0.54 2.74
C GLY A 169 13.79 -0.41 4.03
N ASP A 170 13.12 -0.43 5.19
CA ASP A 170 13.73 -0.15 6.49
C ASP A 170 14.85 -1.14 6.83
N ILE A 171 14.63 -2.44 6.62
CA ILE A 171 15.62 -3.48 6.93
C ILE A 171 16.85 -3.32 6.02
N CYS A 172 16.63 -3.07 4.73
CA CYS A 172 17.71 -2.81 3.77
C CYS A 172 18.49 -1.54 4.15
N ALA A 173 17.81 -0.44 4.47
CA ALA A 173 18.43 0.81 4.85
C ALA A 173 19.21 0.71 6.16
N TRP A 174 18.65 0.05 7.19
CA TRP A 174 19.32 -0.19 8.47
C TRP A 174 20.52 -1.13 8.32
N ALA A 175 20.46 -2.06 7.36
CA ALA A 175 21.61 -2.90 7.01
C ALA A 175 22.71 -2.11 6.27
N GLY A 176 22.43 -0.87 5.87
CA GLY A 176 23.32 0.04 5.19
C GLY A 176 23.45 -0.26 3.70
N ALA A 177 22.35 -0.65 3.06
CA ALA A 177 22.20 -0.60 1.60
C ALA A 177 21.99 0.86 1.15
N ASP A 178 22.49 1.18 -0.03
CA ASP A 178 22.26 2.48 -0.65
C ASP A 178 20.81 2.56 -1.20
N TYR A 179 20.23 3.76 -1.15
CA TYR A 179 18.88 4.00 -1.61
C TYR A 179 18.69 5.42 -2.13
N GLU A 180 17.69 5.59 -2.98
CA GLU A 180 17.17 6.86 -3.46
C GLU A 180 15.80 7.15 -2.84
N CYS A 181 15.36 8.41 -2.88
CA CYS A 181 14.07 8.82 -2.32
C CYS A 181 13.58 10.10 -3.03
N GLY A 182 12.35 10.09 -3.56
CA GLY A 182 11.81 11.20 -4.36
C GLY A 182 12.38 11.25 -5.78
N ASP A 183 12.01 12.25 -6.58
CA ASP A 183 12.62 12.41 -7.91
C ASP A 183 14.03 13.01 -7.88
N GLU A 184 14.78 12.76 -8.95
CA GLU A 184 16.18 13.16 -9.11
C GLU A 184 16.40 14.69 -9.15
N ILE A 185 15.38 15.48 -9.51
CA ILE A 185 15.53 16.92 -9.73
C ILE A 185 15.22 17.71 -8.46
N THR A 186 14.09 17.40 -7.83
CA THR A 186 13.55 18.16 -6.70
C THR A 186 13.54 17.39 -5.39
N GLY A 187 13.73 16.06 -5.43
CA GLY A 187 13.54 15.19 -4.27
C GLY A 187 12.08 15.09 -3.83
N ALA A 188 11.13 15.51 -4.67
CA ALA A 188 9.72 15.47 -4.32
C ALA A 188 9.19 14.04 -4.39
N LEU A 189 8.46 13.66 -3.35
CA LEU A 189 7.78 12.39 -3.22
C LEU A 189 6.36 12.48 -3.75
N GLN A 190 5.84 11.36 -4.23
CA GLN A 190 4.42 11.25 -4.54
C GLN A 190 3.54 11.48 -3.30
N PRO A 191 2.40 12.18 -3.43
CA PRO A 191 1.52 12.45 -2.31
C PRO A 191 0.96 11.15 -1.71
N GLY A 192 0.74 11.15 -0.40
CA GLY A 192 -0.01 10.09 0.28
C GLY A 192 -1.51 10.27 0.16
N THR A 193 -2.29 9.26 0.54
CA THR A 193 -3.75 9.36 0.70
C THR A 193 -4.20 8.70 1.98
N ILE A 194 -5.11 9.35 2.71
CA ILE A 194 -5.84 8.72 3.81
C ILE A 194 -7.23 8.29 3.35
N ARG A 195 -7.54 7.01 3.51
CA ARG A 195 -8.87 6.48 3.20
C ARG A 195 -9.88 6.91 4.24
N TYR A 196 -11.12 7.14 3.82
CA TYR A 196 -12.25 7.39 4.69
C TYR A 196 -13.52 6.77 4.13
N TYR A 197 -14.52 6.56 4.97
CA TYR A 197 -15.75 5.86 4.59
C TYR A 197 -16.98 6.69 4.97
N PHE A 198 -17.89 6.83 4.00
CA PHE A 198 -19.21 7.39 4.22
C PHE A 198 -20.15 6.37 4.89
N ASP A 199 -21.13 6.91 5.60
CA ASP A 199 -22.29 6.23 6.14
C ASP A 199 -23.15 5.76 4.97
N ILE A 200 -23.49 4.47 5.00
CA ILE A 200 -24.25 3.83 3.93
C ILE A 200 -25.66 4.44 3.82
N GLY A 201 -26.26 4.82 4.95
CA GLY A 201 -27.57 5.48 4.96
C GLY A 201 -27.50 6.84 4.28
N PHE A 202 -26.47 7.63 4.55
CA PHE A 202 -26.23 8.90 3.89
C PHE A 202 -25.97 8.72 2.38
N GLN A 203 -25.16 7.74 2.00
CA GLN A 203 -24.85 7.44 0.59
C GLN A 203 -26.10 7.03 -0.20
N ASN A 204 -26.93 6.16 0.35
CA ASN A 204 -28.12 5.64 -0.34
C ASN A 204 -29.27 6.66 -0.46
N ASN A 205 -29.26 7.71 0.35
CA ASN A 205 -30.32 8.71 0.38
C ASN A 205 -29.99 10.00 -0.41
N CYS A 206 -28.80 10.10 -1.00
CA CYS A 206 -28.45 11.25 -1.86
C CYS A 206 -28.95 11.06 -3.30
N ASP A 207 -29.64 12.07 -3.84
CA ASP A 207 -30.11 12.09 -5.22
C ASP A 207 -29.30 13.06 -6.11
N THR A 208 -29.53 13.01 -7.43
CA THR A 208 -28.81 13.84 -8.41
C THR A 208 -28.97 15.35 -8.17
N LYS A 209 -30.14 15.79 -7.67
CA LYS A 209 -30.37 17.21 -7.36
C LYS A 209 -29.51 17.64 -6.16
N SER A 210 -29.44 16.79 -5.14
CA SER A 210 -28.59 16.96 -3.97
C SER A 210 -27.11 16.95 -4.35
N TYR A 211 -26.68 16.05 -5.23
CA TYR A 211 -25.29 16.02 -5.72
C TYR A 211 -24.86 17.33 -6.37
N LYS A 212 -25.68 17.88 -7.27
CA LYS A 212 -25.40 19.17 -7.92
C LYS A 212 -25.35 20.30 -6.92
N TYR A 213 -26.34 20.39 -6.03
CA TYR A 213 -26.40 21.43 -5.00
C TYR A 213 -25.20 21.39 -4.05
N ILE A 214 -24.84 20.21 -3.55
CA ILE A 214 -23.69 20.06 -2.64
C ILE A 214 -22.40 20.38 -3.38
N THR A 215 -22.24 19.96 -4.64
CA THR A 215 -21.08 20.30 -5.47
C THR A 215 -20.91 21.83 -5.61
N GLU A 216 -21.99 22.57 -5.87
CA GLU A 216 -21.95 24.04 -5.93
C GLU A 216 -21.53 24.66 -4.60
N LYS A 217 -22.01 24.12 -3.48
CA LYS A 217 -21.62 24.57 -2.14
C LYS A 217 -20.19 24.22 -1.76
N LEU A 218 -19.65 23.09 -2.22
CA LEU A 218 -18.23 22.78 -2.06
C LEU A 218 -17.34 23.77 -2.84
N LYS A 219 -17.79 24.27 -4.01
CA LYS A 219 -17.09 25.35 -4.73
C LYS A 219 -16.99 26.64 -3.93
N GLU A 220 -18.05 27.01 -3.20
CA GLU A 220 -18.00 28.14 -2.26
C GLU A 220 -16.97 27.91 -1.15
N ALA A 221 -16.86 26.68 -0.63
CA ALA A 221 -15.87 26.31 0.40
C ALA A 221 -14.42 26.36 -0.11
N TYR A 222 -14.16 26.04 -1.38
CA TYR A 222 -12.86 26.28 -2.01
C TYR A 222 -12.54 27.78 -2.09
N ASN A 223 -13.49 28.57 -2.59
CA ASN A 223 -13.29 30.01 -2.79
C ASN A 223 -13.01 30.77 -1.48
N ASN A 224 -13.53 30.29 -0.35
CA ASN A 224 -13.31 30.90 0.96
C ASN A 224 -12.20 30.22 1.80
N GLY A 225 -11.52 29.20 1.26
CA GLY A 225 -10.40 28.52 1.91
C GLY A 225 -10.76 27.57 3.04
N THR A 226 -12.05 27.24 3.24
CA THR A 226 -12.48 26.23 4.23
C THR A 226 -12.16 24.81 3.75
N LEU A 227 -12.18 24.60 2.44
CA LEU A 227 -11.77 23.36 1.78
C LEU A 227 -10.59 23.67 0.85
N LEU A 228 -9.55 22.84 0.86
CA LEU A 228 -8.36 23.05 0.05
C LEU A 228 -8.38 22.13 -1.18
N TYR A 229 -7.78 22.58 -2.28
CA TYR A 229 -7.70 21.78 -3.51
C TYR A 229 -7.21 20.33 -3.27
N PRO A 230 -6.11 20.09 -2.52
CA PRO A 230 -5.62 18.73 -2.29
C PRO A 230 -6.55 17.85 -1.43
N ASP A 231 -7.54 18.43 -0.75
CA ASP A 231 -8.46 17.66 0.09
C ASP A 231 -9.37 16.75 -0.73
N THR A 232 -9.63 17.11 -2.00
CA THR A 232 -10.46 16.27 -2.87
C THR A 232 -10.05 16.27 -4.34
N MET A 233 -9.00 17.00 -4.72
CA MET A 233 -8.63 17.27 -6.11
C MET A 233 -9.76 17.93 -6.91
N ASN A 234 -10.57 18.76 -6.23
CA ASN A 234 -11.73 19.48 -6.79
C ASN A 234 -12.78 18.55 -7.47
N ARG A 235 -12.88 17.30 -7.02
CA ARG A 235 -13.88 16.34 -7.52
C ARG A 235 -15.29 16.78 -7.14
N ASP A 236 -16.27 16.51 -8.01
CA ASP A 236 -17.68 16.73 -7.71
C ASP A 236 -18.19 15.75 -6.63
N PHE A 237 -19.30 16.10 -5.99
CA PHE A 237 -19.78 15.36 -4.82
C PHE A 237 -20.24 13.93 -5.16
N GLU A 238 -20.76 13.67 -6.37
CA GLU A 238 -21.12 12.32 -6.81
C GLU A 238 -19.86 11.45 -6.91
N THR A 239 -18.81 11.97 -7.54
CA THR A 239 -17.50 11.30 -7.61
C THR A 239 -16.91 11.05 -6.21
N LEU A 240 -17.06 11.97 -5.26
CA LEU A 240 -16.57 11.78 -3.88
C LEU A 240 -17.30 10.64 -3.16
N ILE A 241 -18.62 10.59 -3.30
CA ILE A 241 -19.46 9.55 -2.68
C ILE A 241 -19.16 8.19 -3.30
N ASN A 242 -19.06 8.11 -4.64
CA ASN A 242 -18.76 6.87 -5.35
C ASN A 242 -17.35 6.37 -5.07
N ALA A 243 -16.36 7.27 -4.96
CA ALA A 243 -15.00 6.90 -4.58
C ALA A 243 -14.94 6.37 -3.14
N ASN A 244 -15.86 6.80 -2.26
CA ASN A 244 -15.90 6.43 -0.85
C ASN A 244 -14.51 6.53 -0.20
N GLY A 245 -13.87 7.69 -0.39
CA GLY A 245 -12.52 8.02 0.10
C GLY A 245 -11.34 7.40 -0.68
N ASN A 246 -11.59 6.62 -1.74
CA ASN A 246 -10.52 6.01 -2.53
C ASN A 246 -9.75 7.04 -3.36
N ASN A 247 -8.45 7.20 -3.11
CA ASN A 247 -7.58 8.06 -3.92
C ASN A 247 -8.16 9.48 -4.12
N VAL A 248 -8.76 10.06 -3.07
CA VAL A 248 -9.45 11.36 -3.12
C VAL A 248 -8.55 12.52 -2.69
N ASN A 249 -7.94 12.42 -1.51
CA ASN A 249 -7.05 13.45 -0.98
C ASN A 249 -5.58 13.16 -1.35
N HIS A 250 -4.82 14.22 -1.60
CA HIS A 250 -3.37 14.19 -1.82
C HIS A 250 -2.68 14.92 -0.67
N ILE A 251 -1.97 14.16 0.16
CA ILE A 251 -1.18 14.68 1.29
C ILE A 251 0.28 14.74 0.85
N SER A 252 0.69 15.88 0.31
CA SER A 252 2.01 16.14 -0.27
C SER A 252 3.01 16.70 0.73
N GLY A 253 4.31 16.62 0.40
CA GLY A 253 5.37 17.33 1.13
C GLY A 253 5.94 16.58 2.35
N TYR A 254 5.65 15.29 2.47
CA TYR A 254 6.10 14.47 3.60
C TYR A 254 6.88 13.25 3.12
N ASN A 255 7.88 12.87 3.90
CA ASN A 255 8.68 11.67 3.68
C ASN A 255 8.20 10.54 4.58
N GLY A 256 7.66 9.48 3.99
CA GLY A 256 7.13 8.33 4.74
C GLY A 256 8.20 7.49 5.43
N ALA A 257 9.44 7.59 4.96
CA ALA A 257 10.60 6.88 5.52
C ALA A 257 11.19 7.59 6.76
N ASP A 258 10.65 8.75 7.14
CA ASP A 258 11.02 9.49 8.34
C ASP A 258 9.82 9.57 9.31
N SER A 259 9.99 9.09 10.54
CA SER A 259 8.89 8.98 11.51
C SER A 259 8.29 10.34 11.90
N ASP A 260 9.11 11.39 12.00
CA ASP A 260 8.65 12.72 12.39
C ASP A 260 7.84 13.35 11.24
N SER A 261 8.34 13.28 10.01
CA SER A 261 7.62 13.70 8.81
C SER A 261 6.33 12.91 8.61
N LYS A 262 6.37 11.58 8.79
CA LYS A 262 5.18 10.71 8.71
C LYS A 262 4.13 11.07 9.76
N THR A 263 4.56 11.42 10.98
CA THR A 263 3.63 11.87 12.03
C THR A 263 2.87 13.13 11.61
N ILE A 264 3.58 14.11 11.03
CA ILE A 264 2.95 15.33 10.53
C ILE A 264 2.02 15.03 9.35
N CYS A 265 2.45 14.15 8.42
CA CYS A 265 1.63 13.66 7.32
C CYS A 265 0.29 13.11 7.80
N ASP A 266 0.31 12.26 8.83
CA ASP A 266 -0.91 11.67 9.39
C ASP A 266 -1.83 12.70 10.07
N ILE A 267 -1.26 13.73 10.70
CA ILE A 267 -2.01 14.85 11.25
C ILE A 267 -2.71 15.62 10.13
N GLU A 268 -1.99 15.94 9.05
CA GLU A 268 -2.56 16.65 7.89
C GLU A 268 -3.58 15.82 7.13
N GLY A 269 -3.40 14.50 7.01
CA GLY A 269 -4.40 13.60 6.46
C GLY A 269 -5.72 13.69 7.22
N ARG A 270 -5.67 13.64 8.56
CA ARG A 270 -6.89 13.83 9.38
C ARG A 270 -7.47 15.22 9.24
N ALA A 271 -6.65 16.26 9.15
CA ALA A 271 -7.10 17.63 8.92
C ALA A 271 -7.81 17.79 7.57
N SER A 272 -7.31 17.12 6.52
CA SER A 272 -7.89 17.08 5.18
C SER A 272 -9.30 16.49 5.18
N VAL A 273 -9.47 15.30 5.76
CA VAL A 273 -10.79 14.66 5.89
C VAL A 273 -11.73 15.53 6.74
N TYR A 274 -11.24 16.13 7.83
CA TYR A 274 -12.04 17.02 8.66
C TYR A 274 -12.54 18.27 7.92
N ARG A 275 -11.71 18.89 7.06
CA ARG A 275 -12.12 20.04 6.23
C ARG A 275 -13.25 19.65 5.28
N LEU A 276 -13.17 18.48 4.66
CA LEU A 276 -14.26 17.94 3.84
C LEU A 276 -15.52 17.69 4.67
N MET A 277 -15.40 16.99 5.80
CA MET A 277 -16.52 16.72 6.71
C MET A 277 -17.21 18.01 7.17
N LYS A 278 -16.44 19.00 7.59
CA LYS A 278 -16.96 20.30 8.04
C LYS A 278 -17.68 21.03 6.90
N SER A 279 -17.15 20.98 5.69
CA SER A 279 -17.75 21.58 4.50
C SER A 279 -19.09 20.92 4.16
N ILE A 280 -19.18 19.59 4.20
CA ILE A 280 -20.44 18.86 3.98
C ILE A 280 -21.44 19.14 5.12
N HIS A 281 -20.98 19.12 6.38
CA HIS A 281 -21.84 19.40 7.54
C HIS A 281 -22.48 20.79 7.48
N ASN A 282 -21.77 21.80 6.97
CA ASN A 282 -22.34 23.13 6.78
C ASN A 282 -23.48 23.17 5.75
N ILE A 283 -23.58 22.15 4.88
CA ILE A 283 -24.58 22.06 3.81
C ILE A 283 -25.77 21.19 4.23
N THR A 284 -25.51 19.97 4.72
CA THR A 284 -26.56 18.96 4.98
C THR A 284 -26.73 18.61 6.47
N LYS A 285 -25.96 19.22 7.38
CA LYS A 285 -25.89 18.92 8.83
C LYS A 285 -25.52 17.47 9.19
N HIS A 286 -25.33 16.60 8.21
CA HIS A 286 -24.86 15.23 8.35
C HIS A 286 -23.67 15.02 7.39
N PRO A 287 -22.42 15.04 7.88
CA PRO A 287 -21.22 14.95 7.02
C PRO A 287 -21.08 13.59 6.33
N GLY A 288 -21.77 12.56 6.81
CA GLY A 288 -21.76 11.22 6.25
C GLY A 288 -20.49 10.43 6.56
N ILE A 289 -19.32 11.03 6.78
CA ILE A 289 -18.09 10.25 7.03
C ILE A 289 -18.08 9.69 8.46
N VAL A 290 -17.91 8.37 8.59
CA VAL A 290 -18.01 7.63 9.86
C VAL A 290 -16.73 6.92 10.27
N SER A 291 -15.78 6.73 9.35
CA SER A 291 -14.52 6.06 9.63
C SER A 291 -13.41 6.58 8.72
N ILE A 292 -12.16 6.45 9.18
CA ILE A 292 -10.94 6.75 8.45
C ILE A 292 -9.92 5.64 8.64
N ALA A 293 -8.98 5.49 7.70
CA ALA A 293 -7.79 4.69 7.90
C ALA A 293 -6.95 5.22 9.08
N PRO A 294 -6.23 4.35 9.79
CA PRO A 294 -5.42 4.75 10.94
C PRO A 294 -4.26 5.69 10.57
N GLU A 295 -3.80 5.63 9.31
CA GLU A 295 -2.69 6.44 8.81
C GLU A 295 -2.82 6.71 7.30
N VAL A 296 -2.06 7.70 6.83
CA VAL A 296 -1.90 8.02 5.41
C VAL A 296 -1.10 6.92 4.73
N GLY A 297 -1.64 6.37 3.65
CA GLY A 297 -0.93 5.45 2.77
C GLY A 297 0.04 6.21 1.88
N MET A 298 1.33 5.95 2.08
CA MET A 298 2.42 6.52 1.29
C MET A 298 2.55 5.75 -0.03
N ARG A 299 2.78 6.47 -1.13
CA ARG A 299 2.99 5.87 -2.46
C ARG A 299 4.46 5.58 -2.75
N GLU A 300 5.33 6.34 -2.11
CA GLU A 300 6.76 6.36 -2.40
C GLU A 300 7.52 6.72 -1.14
N THR A 301 8.59 5.97 -0.89
CA THR A 301 9.61 6.27 0.12
C THR A 301 10.98 5.87 -0.44
N ARG A 302 11.72 4.98 0.21
CA ARG A 302 13.05 4.56 -0.26
C ARG A 302 12.93 3.58 -1.42
N ARG A 303 13.69 3.83 -2.48
CA ARG A 303 14.00 2.85 -3.53
C ARG A 303 15.41 2.35 -3.31
N ILE A 304 15.56 1.09 -2.93
CA ILE A 304 16.87 0.47 -2.74
C ILE A 304 17.59 0.41 -4.09
N ILE A 305 18.86 0.84 -4.12
CA ILE A 305 19.68 0.78 -5.33
C ILE A 305 20.05 -0.68 -5.60
N CYS A 306 19.71 -1.14 -6.79
CA CYS A 306 19.99 -2.49 -7.28
C CYS A 306 21.06 -2.44 -8.39
N ASP A 307 21.53 -3.60 -8.83
CA ASP A 307 22.51 -3.72 -9.93
C ASP A 307 21.98 -3.19 -11.28
N THR A 308 20.65 -3.14 -11.45
CA THR A 308 19.99 -2.64 -12.66
C THR A 308 18.68 -1.92 -12.32
N TYR A 309 18.28 -1.01 -13.20
CA TYR A 309 16.97 -0.37 -13.21
C TYR A 309 16.14 -0.96 -14.34
N ILE A 310 14.81 -1.06 -14.14
CA ILE A 310 13.87 -1.26 -15.23
C ILE A 310 13.58 0.12 -15.83
N THR A 311 14.00 0.35 -17.06
CA THR A 311 13.77 1.61 -17.77
C THR A 311 12.35 1.71 -18.31
N VAL A 312 11.94 2.93 -18.66
CA VAL A 312 10.63 3.18 -19.30
C VAL A 312 10.51 2.39 -20.60
N ASP A 313 11.55 2.38 -21.43
CA ASP A 313 11.53 1.69 -22.73
C ASP A 313 11.39 0.17 -22.55
N GLU A 314 12.13 -0.41 -21.61
CA GLU A 314 12.02 -1.85 -21.28
C GLU A 314 10.64 -2.22 -20.72
N TYR A 315 10.05 -1.34 -19.91
CA TYR A 315 8.69 -1.52 -19.40
C TYR A 315 7.67 -1.49 -20.55
N ILE A 316 7.74 -0.49 -21.44
CA ILE A 316 6.79 -0.33 -22.55
C ILE A 316 6.91 -1.49 -23.57
N SER A 317 8.12 -2.00 -23.78
CA SER A 317 8.37 -3.10 -24.72
C SER A 317 8.10 -4.49 -24.14
N ALA A 318 7.61 -4.59 -22.91
CA ALA A 318 7.51 -5.85 -22.15
C ALA A 318 8.80 -6.68 -22.20
N TYR A 319 9.95 -6.04 -21.95
CA TYR A 319 11.25 -6.71 -22.03
C TYR A 319 11.32 -7.91 -21.07
N GLU A 320 11.60 -9.10 -21.62
CA GLU A 320 11.72 -10.34 -20.86
C GLU A 320 13.18 -10.56 -20.42
N TYR A 321 13.42 -10.45 -19.11
CA TYR A 321 14.73 -10.70 -18.53
C TYR A 321 15.02 -12.20 -18.42
N PRO A 322 16.24 -12.69 -18.76
CA PRO A 322 16.59 -14.12 -18.67
C PRO A 322 16.48 -14.72 -17.26
N ASP A 323 16.57 -13.90 -16.23
CA ASP A 323 16.52 -14.22 -14.81
C ASP A 323 15.21 -13.73 -14.15
N SER A 324 14.19 -13.42 -14.94
CA SER A 324 12.87 -13.03 -14.43
C SER A 324 12.25 -14.13 -13.54
N ILE A 325 11.70 -13.71 -12.39
CA ILE A 325 11.05 -14.61 -11.41
C ILE A 325 9.56 -14.34 -11.25
N CYS A 326 9.07 -13.19 -11.70
CA CYS A 326 7.67 -12.80 -11.66
C CYS A 326 7.36 -11.73 -12.72
N ASN A 327 6.07 -11.53 -12.99
CA ASN A 327 5.57 -10.43 -13.80
C ASN A 327 4.87 -9.41 -12.88
N SER A 328 5.01 -8.13 -13.19
CA SER A 328 4.24 -7.03 -12.60
C SER A 328 3.63 -6.20 -13.71
N PHE A 329 2.37 -5.78 -13.55
CA PHE A 329 1.64 -5.03 -14.57
C PHE A 329 0.74 -3.98 -13.93
N TYR A 330 1.11 -2.73 -14.15
CA TYR A 330 0.32 -1.53 -13.87
C TYR A 330 0.99 -0.38 -14.61
N PRO A 331 0.27 0.55 -15.27
CA PRO A 331 0.91 1.66 -15.98
C PRO A 331 1.85 2.44 -15.06
N ILE A 332 2.89 3.05 -15.62
CA ILE A 332 3.71 4.01 -14.87
C ILE A 332 2.79 5.17 -14.53
N ASP A 333 2.50 5.35 -13.24
CA ASP A 333 1.47 6.26 -12.73
C ASP A 333 2.10 7.25 -11.75
N LEU A 334 2.46 8.44 -12.25
CA LEU A 334 3.19 9.45 -11.46
C LEU A 334 2.26 10.57 -11.00
N HIS A 335 2.05 10.64 -9.69
CA HIS A 335 1.32 11.70 -9.00
C HIS A 335 2.30 12.78 -8.55
N ARG A 336 2.24 13.97 -9.16
CA ARG A 336 3.15 15.08 -8.83
C ARG A 336 2.42 16.20 -8.12
N ASP A 337 3.02 16.71 -7.05
CA ASP A 337 2.43 17.83 -6.31
C ASP A 337 2.23 19.04 -7.21
N GLY A 338 1.08 19.71 -7.04
CA GLY A 338 0.69 20.85 -7.87
C GLY A 338 0.35 20.56 -9.33
N MET A 339 0.42 19.31 -9.81
CA MET A 339 -0.04 18.95 -11.15
C MET A 339 -1.52 18.54 -11.16
N GLU A 340 -2.32 19.12 -12.06
CA GLU A 340 -3.74 18.79 -12.23
C GLU A 340 -3.97 17.41 -12.88
N LYS A 341 -2.98 16.88 -13.61
CA LYS A 341 -3.07 15.60 -14.30
C LYS A 341 -2.00 14.64 -13.81
N ILE A 342 -2.42 13.38 -13.66
CA ILE A 342 -1.53 12.26 -13.38
C ILE A 342 -0.77 11.94 -14.67
N TYR A 343 0.54 11.78 -14.58
CA TYR A 343 1.36 11.41 -15.72
C TYR A 343 1.39 9.89 -15.86
N GLN A 344 0.83 9.39 -16.96
CA GLN A 344 0.65 7.95 -17.20
C GLN A 344 1.38 7.48 -18.46
N ILE A 345 2.12 6.38 -18.35
CA ILE A 345 2.71 5.67 -19.48
C ILE A 345 2.20 4.23 -19.46
N PHE A 346 1.65 3.77 -20.58
CA PHE A 346 1.06 2.44 -20.73
C PHE A 346 1.98 1.51 -21.50
N LEU A 347 1.90 0.22 -21.19
CA LEU A 347 2.47 -0.84 -22.00
C LEU A 347 1.84 -0.81 -23.40
N GLU A 348 2.65 -0.89 -24.45
CA GLU A 348 2.17 -0.95 -25.83
C GLU A 348 1.45 -2.28 -26.10
N GLU A 349 0.49 -2.27 -27.03
CA GLU A 349 -0.18 -3.50 -27.47
C GLU A 349 0.74 -4.25 -28.46
N GLY A 350 1.06 -5.50 -28.14
CA GLY A 350 2.02 -6.33 -28.86
C GLY A 350 2.63 -7.38 -27.94
#